data_AF-A0A2W4KUT7-F1
#
_entry.id   AF-A0A2W4KUT7-F1
#
_cell.length_a   1.000
_cell.length_b   1.000
_cell.length_c   1.000
_cell.angle_alpha   90.00
_cell.angle_beta   90.00
_cell.angle_gamma   90.00
#
_symmetry.space_group_name_H-M   'P 1'
#
loop_
_entity.id
_entity.type
_entity.pdbx_description
1 polymer ?
#
loop_
_entity_poly.entity_id
_entity_poly.type
_entity_poly.pdbx_seq_one_letter_code
_entity_poly.pdbx_strand_id
1 'polypeptide(L)'
;MPETVTLSCTHCGVSFERLRCEHENNLKRGRTSSFCSRRCQNAWYDRKVTLTCAHCGKSFKRTRSGIRYRERLGWNNHFCSHECAYASPLRSASISFRRLSMKSAPEITMTEGQIGYLAGIIDGEGSFTITKARSYFNVTLSVANTDLRILERCREITGLGSIRRQPDRRGKQHRPLYVWFVTARKELCALLPLLIPVLVSKKEQAEVVLEYCTRRVAGLPVSDVDRALAEKVSSLNRRRAA
;
A
#
# COMPACT_ATOMS: atom_id res chain seq x y z
N MET A 1 -12.94 29.23 -39.97
CA MET A 1 -13.96 29.25 -38.88
C MET A 1 -13.69 28.05 -37.97
N PRO A 2 -13.83 28.17 -36.65
CA PRO A 2 -13.63 27.02 -35.78
C PRO A 2 -14.68 25.94 -36.10
N GLU A 3 -14.23 24.76 -36.53
CA GLU A 3 -15.14 23.65 -36.81
C GLU A 3 -15.79 23.17 -35.51
N THR A 4 -17.12 23.18 -35.46
CA THR A 4 -17.92 22.66 -34.35
C THR A 4 -18.58 21.34 -34.70
N VAL A 5 -18.93 20.58 -33.66
CA VAL A 5 -19.72 19.35 -33.74
C VAL A 5 -20.93 19.48 -32.82
N THR A 6 -22.10 19.04 -33.31
CA THR A 6 -23.33 19.00 -32.52
C THR A 6 -23.36 17.72 -31.68
N LEU A 7 -23.52 17.89 -30.37
CA LEU A 7 -23.54 16.79 -29.40
C LEU A 7 -24.83 16.84 -28.58
N SER A 8 -25.30 15.68 -28.11
CA SER A 8 -26.41 15.59 -27.17
C SER A 8 -25.90 15.54 -25.73
N CYS A 9 -26.52 16.30 -24.83
CA CYS A 9 -26.16 16.27 -23.42
C CYS A 9 -26.61 14.97 -22.76
N THR A 10 -25.68 14.23 -22.16
CA THR A 10 -25.94 12.97 -21.45
C THR A 10 -26.83 13.14 -20.20
N HIS A 11 -27.03 14.37 -19.72
CA HIS A 11 -27.92 14.64 -18.58
C HIS A 11 -29.32 15.07 -18.99
N CYS A 12 -29.44 16.15 -19.76
CA CYS A 12 -30.72 16.79 -20.09
C CYS A 12 -31.22 16.51 -21.51
N GLY A 13 -30.44 15.82 -22.35
CA GLY A 13 -30.81 15.50 -23.74
C GLY A 13 -30.69 16.65 -24.74
N VAL A 14 -30.51 17.89 -24.27
CA VAL A 14 -30.40 19.08 -25.12
C VAL A 14 -29.18 19.01 -26.02
N SER A 15 -29.37 19.35 -27.30
CA SER A 15 -28.30 19.50 -28.29
C SER A 15 -27.49 20.76 -28.03
N PHE A 16 -26.17 20.66 -28.12
CA PHE A 16 -25.25 21.79 -27.94
C PHE A 16 -24.03 21.64 -28.85
N GLU A 17 -23.39 22.76 -29.16
CA GLU A 17 -22.18 22.78 -29.99
C GLU A 17 -20.91 22.76 -29.16
N ARG A 18 -19.88 22.08 -29.68
CA ARG A 18 -18.54 22.07 -29.12
C ARG A 18 -17.52 22.09 -30.24
N LEU A 19 -16.35 22.67 -30.01
CA LEU A 19 -15.24 22.62 -30.96
C LEU A 19 -14.86 21.16 -31.26
N ARG A 20 -14.67 20.83 -32.55
CA ARG A 20 -14.29 19.49 -33.00
C ARG A 20 -13.01 19.00 -32.30
N CYS A 21 -12.00 19.87 -32.23
CA CYS A 21 -10.73 19.56 -31.56
C CYS A 21 -10.90 19.24 -30.06
N GLU A 22 -11.83 19.91 -29.37
CA GLU A 22 -12.12 19.64 -27.96
C GLU A 22 -12.87 18.31 -27.80
N HIS A 23 -13.80 18.00 -28.70
CA HIS A 23 -14.50 16.72 -28.70
C HIS A 23 -13.54 15.55 -28.94
N GLU A 24 -12.67 15.63 -29.94
CA GLU A 24 -11.67 14.60 -30.24
C GLU A 24 -10.69 14.39 -29.09
N ASN A 25 -10.22 15.46 -28.44
CA ASN A 25 -9.35 15.36 -27.27
C ASN A 25 -10.05 14.71 -26.07
N ASN A 26 -11.36 14.94 -25.89
CA ASN A 26 -12.13 14.26 -24.86
C ASN A 26 -12.26 12.75 -25.16
N LEU A 27 -12.47 12.37 -26.41
CA LEU A 27 -12.50 10.97 -26.85
C LEU A 27 -11.15 10.28 -26.62
N LYS A 28 -10.03 10.92 -27.01
CA LYS A 28 -8.66 10.41 -26.74
C LYS A 28 -8.38 10.20 -25.25
N ARG A 29 -9.02 10.99 -24.37
CA ARG A 29 -8.97 10.85 -22.91
C ARG A 29 -9.98 9.84 -22.33
N GLY A 30 -10.70 9.10 -23.17
CA GLY A 30 -11.69 8.12 -22.76
C GLY A 30 -12.98 8.72 -22.19
N ARG A 31 -13.27 10.00 -22.46
CA ARG A 31 -14.50 10.66 -21.99
C ARG A 31 -15.60 10.48 -23.02
N THR A 32 -16.52 9.56 -22.74
CA THR A 32 -17.66 9.25 -23.62
C THR A 32 -18.92 10.07 -23.32
N SER A 33 -19.00 10.72 -22.15
CA SER A 33 -20.16 11.56 -21.77
C SER A 33 -19.94 13.03 -22.10
N SER A 34 -20.97 13.66 -22.68
CA SER A 34 -20.96 15.04 -23.18
C SER A 34 -22.00 15.87 -22.44
N PHE A 35 -21.67 17.11 -22.06
CA PHE A 35 -22.53 17.97 -21.23
C PHE A 35 -22.61 19.37 -21.80
N CYS A 36 -23.83 19.93 -21.86
CA CYS A 36 -24.07 21.29 -22.34
C CYS A 36 -23.61 22.37 -21.34
N SER A 37 -23.41 22.02 -20.07
CA SER A 37 -22.98 22.94 -19.01
C SER A 37 -22.33 22.22 -17.85
N ARG A 38 -21.55 22.96 -17.04
CA ARG A 38 -20.98 22.45 -15.78
C ARG A 38 -22.06 22.01 -14.79
N ARG A 39 -23.20 22.70 -14.79
CA ARG A 39 -24.39 22.32 -13.99
C ARG A 39 -24.90 20.94 -14.38
N CYS A 40 -25.05 20.67 -15.68
CA CYS A 40 -25.49 19.37 -16.16
C CYS A 40 -24.48 18.26 -15.87
N GLN A 41 -23.19 18.58 -15.96
CA GLN A 41 -22.12 17.65 -15.61
C GLN A 41 -22.16 17.27 -14.12
N ASN A 42 -22.26 18.26 -13.22
CA ASN A 42 -22.31 18.01 -11.77
C ASN A 42 -23.57 17.20 -11.39
N ALA A 43 -24.73 17.59 -11.90
CA ALA A 43 -25.99 16.87 -11.66
C ALA A 43 -25.93 15.41 -12.14
N TRP A 44 -25.24 15.14 -13.24
CA TRP A 44 -25.01 13.78 -13.72
C TRP A 44 -24.08 12.97 -12.81
N TYR A 45 -23.02 13.59 -12.27
CA TYR A 45 -22.12 12.93 -11.31
C TYR A 45 -22.80 12.67 -9.95
N ASP A 46 -23.67 13.57 -9.52
CA ASP A 46 -24.41 13.48 -8.25
C ASP A 46 -25.63 12.56 -8.33
N ARG A 47 -25.99 12.10 -9.53
CA ARG A 47 -27.08 11.15 -9.73
C ARG A 47 -26.85 9.91 -8.89
N LYS A 48 -27.77 9.70 -7.94
CA LYS A 48 -27.78 8.51 -7.10
C LYS A 48 -28.42 7.35 -7.85
N VAL A 49 -27.78 6.19 -7.75
CA VAL A 49 -28.28 4.91 -8.23
C VAL A 49 -28.79 4.15 -7.02
N THR A 50 -29.96 3.53 -7.17
CA THR A 50 -30.51 2.62 -6.16
C THR A 50 -29.80 1.28 -6.27
N LEU A 51 -29.29 0.80 -5.15
CA LEU A 51 -28.55 -0.46 -5.00
C LEU A 51 -29.21 -1.31 -3.92
N THR A 52 -29.04 -2.61 -4.03
CA THR A 52 -29.48 -3.57 -3.01
C THR A 52 -28.34 -3.87 -2.06
N CYS A 53 -28.60 -3.82 -0.76
CA CYS A 53 -27.62 -4.17 0.27
C CYS A 53 -27.31 -5.66 0.22
N ALA A 54 -26.03 -6.02 0.05
CA ALA A 54 -25.59 -7.41 0.02
C ALA A 54 -25.74 -8.16 1.36
N HIS A 55 -25.99 -7.45 2.47
CA HIS A 55 -26.20 -8.09 3.78
C HIS A 55 -27.67 -8.26 4.14
N CYS A 56 -28.43 -7.16 4.11
CA CYS A 56 -29.80 -7.13 4.62
C CYS A 56 -30.87 -7.00 3.53
N GLY A 57 -30.48 -6.99 2.25
CA GLY A 57 -31.41 -6.88 1.11
C GLY A 57 -32.07 -5.51 0.93
N LYS A 58 -31.89 -4.56 1.86
CA LYS A 58 -32.51 -3.24 1.78
C LYS A 58 -32.00 -2.42 0.59
N SER A 59 -32.91 -1.74 -0.08
CA SER A 59 -32.60 -0.76 -1.13
C SER A 59 -32.03 0.52 -0.53
N PHE A 60 -30.95 1.03 -1.11
CA PHE A 60 -30.33 2.28 -0.68
C PHE A 60 -29.71 3.03 -1.86
N LYS A 61 -29.44 4.33 -1.69
CA LYS A 61 -28.98 5.21 -2.78
C LYS A 61 -27.50 5.54 -2.63
N ARG A 62 -26.72 5.45 -3.71
CA ARG A 62 -25.28 5.82 -3.76
C ARG A 62 -24.95 6.56 -5.07
N THR A 63 -24.00 7.49 -5.04
CA THR A 63 -23.55 8.18 -6.25
C THR A 63 -22.80 7.23 -7.19
N ARG A 64 -22.87 7.48 -8.51
CA ARG A 64 -22.10 6.71 -9.52
C ARG A 64 -20.59 6.78 -9.28
N SER A 65 -20.08 7.92 -8.82
CA SER A 65 -18.67 8.07 -8.44
C SER A 65 -18.29 7.15 -7.27
N GLY A 66 -19.16 7.05 -6.26
CA GLY A 66 -18.97 6.16 -5.12
C GLY A 66 -19.04 4.67 -5.48
N ILE A 67 -19.82 4.29 -6.49
CA ILE A 67 -19.87 2.92 -7.05
C ILE A 67 -18.56 2.61 -7.78
N ARG A 68 -18.18 3.44 -8.76
CA ARG A 68 -16.94 3.25 -9.55
C ARG A 68 -15.68 3.20 -8.68
N TYR A 69 -15.61 4.03 -7.65
CA TYR A 69 -14.50 3.99 -6.70
C TYR A 69 -14.40 2.62 -6.00
N ARG A 70 -15.54 2.04 -5.61
CA ARG A 70 -15.60 0.72 -4.96
C ARG A 70 -15.28 -0.41 -5.93
N GLU A 71 -15.83 -0.39 -7.14
CA GLU A 71 -15.50 -1.35 -8.21
C GLU A 71 -13.99 -1.36 -8.51
N ARG A 72 -13.35 -0.19 -8.62
CA ARG A 72 -11.89 -0.08 -8.81
C ARG A 72 -11.10 -0.70 -7.66
N LEU A 73 -11.64 -0.67 -6.44
CA LEU A 73 -11.03 -1.30 -5.26
C LEU A 73 -11.35 -2.80 -5.15
N GLY A 74 -12.06 -3.39 -6.14
CA GLY A 74 -12.50 -4.79 -6.13
C GLY A 74 -13.69 -5.05 -5.21
N TRP A 75 -14.41 -4.00 -4.81
CA TRP A 75 -15.56 -4.12 -3.91
C TRP A 75 -16.85 -4.23 -4.72
N ASN A 76 -17.19 -5.47 -5.07
CA ASN A 76 -18.40 -5.78 -5.82
C ASN A 76 -19.67 -5.75 -4.93
N ASN A 77 -19.50 -5.84 -3.61
CA ASN A 77 -20.61 -5.82 -2.65
C ASN A 77 -20.86 -4.41 -2.10
N HIS A 78 -22.13 -4.04 -2.05
CA HIS A 78 -22.60 -2.73 -1.60
C HIS A 78 -23.47 -2.88 -0.34
N PHE A 79 -23.25 -2.02 0.66
CA PHE A 79 -23.94 -2.07 1.95
C PHE A 79 -24.63 -0.75 2.27
N CYS A 80 -25.81 -0.82 2.88
CA CYS A 80 -26.63 0.34 3.24
C CYS A 80 -26.13 1.09 4.48
N SER A 81 -25.46 0.41 5.41
CA SER A 81 -24.86 1.01 6.62
C SER A 81 -23.51 0.38 6.96
N HIS A 82 -22.80 1.02 7.88
CA HIS A 82 -21.55 0.48 8.43
C HIS A 82 -21.80 -0.83 9.19
N GLU A 83 -22.88 -0.92 9.96
CA GLU A 83 -23.26 -2.15 10.67
C GLU A 83 -23.47 -3.30 9.68
N CYS A 84 -24.24 -3.06 8.61
CA CYS A 84 -24.49 -4.07 7.58
C CYS A 84 -23.21 -4.48 6.85
N ALA A 85 -22.26 -3.57 6.69
CA ALA A 85 -20.95 -3.92 6.14
C ALA A 85 -20.20 -4.86 7.11
N TYR A 86 -20.11 -4.51 8.40
CA TYR A 86 -19.36 -5.29 9.39
C TYR A 86 -19.97 -6.65 9.72
N ALA A 87 -21.30 -6.74 9.74
CA ALA A 87 -22.02 -7.98 9.99
C ALA A 87 -22.06 -8.93 8.76
N SER A 88 -21.67 -8.47 7.57
CA SER A 88 -21.78 -9.28 6.36
C SER A 88 -20.61 -10.24 6.17
N PRO A 89 -20.86 -11.56 5.98
CA PRO A 89 -19.82 -12.49 5.55
C PRO A 89 -19.30 -12.16 4.14
N LEU A 90 -20.10 -11.47 3.31
CA LEU A 90 -19.71 -11.02 1.98
C LEU A 90 -18.73 -9.84 1.98
N ARG A 91 -18.61 -9.11 3.10
CA ARG A 91 -17.54 -8.12 3.27
C ARG A 91 -16.19 -8.83 3.37
N SER A 92 -16.13 -9.91 4.15
CA SER A 92 -14.96 -10.79 4.27
C SER A 92 -14.53 -11.33 2.91
N ALA A 93 -15.49 -11.78 2.09
CA ALA A 93 -15.28 -12.28 0.73
C ALA A 93 -14.74 -11.23 -0.26
N SER A 94 -15.19 -9.96 -0.17
CA SER A 94 -14.67 -8.87 -1.01
C SER A 94 -13.30 -8.34 -0.56
N ILE A 95 -12.96 -8.48 0.73
CA ILE A 95 -11.59 -8.31 1.24
C ILE A 95 -10.70 -9.47 0.74
N SER A 96 -11.27 -10.65 0.50
CA SER A 96 -10.55 -11.80 -0.08
C SER A 96 -9.93 -11.49 -1.44
N PHE A 97 -10.43 -10.53 -2.22
CA PHE A 97 -9.78 -10.16 -3.49
C PHE A 97 -8.51 -9.32 -3.28
N ARG A 98 -8.44 -8.50 -2.20
CA ARG A 98 -7.15 -7.96 -1.72
C ARG A 98 -6.25 -9.06 -1.12
N ARG A 99 -6.87 -10.13 -0.64
CA ARG A 99 -6.22 -11.38 -0.22
C ARG A 99 -5.86 -12.29 -1.41
N LEU A 100 -6.33 -12.06 -2.64
CA LEU A 100 -5.96 -12.84 -3.83
C LEU A 100 -4.74 -12.26 -4.57
N SER A 101 -4.19 -11.14 -4.08
CA SER A 101 -2.74 -10.94 -4.10
C SER A 101 -2.07 -11.56 -2.86
N MET A 102 -2.56 -12.72 -2.42
CA MET A 102 -1.74 -13.74 -1.79
C MET A 102 -0.85 -14.32 -2.87
N LYS A 103 0.25 -13.61 -3.18
CA LYS A 103 1.49 -14.37 -3.16
C LYS A 103 1.53 -14.98 -1.75
N SER A 104 1.65 -16.31 -1.69
CA SER A 104 2.17 -17.00 -0.51
C SER A 104 3.34 -16.20 0.06
N ALA A 105 3.66 -16.35 1.35
CA ALA A 105 4.95 -15.85 1.82
C ALA A 105 6.01 -16.36 0.83
N PRO A 106 6.91 -15.49 0.32
CA PRO A 106 7.91 -15.95 -0.63
C PRO A 106 8.67 -17.11 0.01
N GLU A 107 8.77 -18.22 -0.70
CA GLU A 107 9.59 -19.34 -0.26
C GLU A 107 11.04 -18.92 -0.51
N ILE A 108 11.74 -18.60 0.57
CA ILE A 108 13.13 -18.12 0.53
C ILE A 108 14.02 -19.31 0.88
N THR A 109 14.80 -19.77 -0.08
CA THR A 109 15.86 -20.75 0.16
C THR A 109 17.20 -20.03 0.13
N MET A 110 17.96 -20.14 1.22
CA MET A 110 19.30 -19.55 1.33
C MET A 110 20.29 -20.59 1.85
N THR A 111 21.54 -20.52 1.38
CA THR A 111 22.62 -21.32 1.94
C THR A 111 23.09 -20.76 3.29
N GLU A 112 23.77 -21.56 4.10
CA GLU A 112 24.35 -21.10 5.38
C GLU A 112 25.27 -19.89 5.20
N GLY A 113 26.11 -19.89 4.15
CA GLY A 113 26.99 -18.76 3.83
C GLY A 113 26.23 -17.48 3.48
N GLN A 114 25.08 -17.60 2.80
CA GLN A 114 24.21 -16.45 2.51
C GLN A 114 23.51 -15.93 3.78
N ILE A 115 23.07 -16.83 4.66
CA ILE A 115 22.48 -16.50 5.96
C ILE A 115 23.51 -15.75 6.81
N GLY A 116 24.73 -16.27 6.92
CA GLY A 116 25.83 -15.64 7.65
C GLY A 116 26.21 -14.26 7.09
N TYR A 117 26.30 -14.13 5.75
CA TYR A 117 26.57 -12.85 5.09
C TYR A 117 25.49 -11.81 5.43
N LEU A 118 24.20 -12.16 5.30
CA LEU A 118 23.11 -11.24 5.62
C LEU A 118 23.07 -10.88 7.10
N ALA A 119 23.24 -11.86 7.99
CA ALA A 119 23.26 -11.60 9.42
C ALA A 119 24.38 -10.62 9.80
N GLY A 120 25.59 -10.85 9.29
CA GLY A 120 26.75 -9.97 9.52
C GLY A 120 26.52 -8.54 9.03
N ILE A 121 26.04 -8.35 7.79
CA ILE A 121 25.80 -7.00 7.28
C ILE A 121 24.62 -6.31 7.98
N ILE A 122 23.60 -7.06 8.39
CA ILE A 122 22.47 -6.52 9.16
C ILE A 122 22.92 -6.10 10.56
N ASP A 123 23.74 -6.88 11.25
CA ASP A 123 24.28 -6.49 12.56
C ASP A 123 25.17 -5.24 12.47
N GLY A 124 26.00 -5.13 11.44
CA GLY A 124 26.90 -3.99 11.25
C GLY A 124 26.20 -2.71 10.78
N GLU A 125 25.42 -2.79 9.70
CA GLU A 125 24.90 -1.64 8.95
C GLU A 125 23.35 -1.59 8.92
N GLY A 126 22.71 -2.59 9.52
CA GLY A 126 21.26 -2.75 9.49
C GLY A 126 20.51 -1.98 10.57
N SER A 127 19.22 -1.81 10.34
CA SER A 127 18.28 -1.24 11.32
C SER A 127 16.91 -1.88 11.16
N PHE A 128 16.29 -2.17 12.31
CA PHE A 128 14.92 -2.65 12.44
C PHE A 128 14.08 -1.54 13.06
N THR A 129 12.98 -1.15 12.44
CA THR A 129 12.13 -0.08 12.95
C THR A 129 10.66 -0.40 12.81
N ILE A 130 9.87 0.08 13.77
CA ILE A 130 8.41 0.18 13.69
C ILE A 130 8.08 1.64 14.00
N THR A 131 7.56 2.37 13.02
CA THR A 131 7.26 3.80 13.14
C THR A 131 5.76 4.04 13.02
N LYS A 132 5.23 4.89 13.89
CA LYS A 132 3.81 5.26 13.85
C LYS A 132 3.57 6.24 12.70
N ALA A 133 2.66 5.88 11.80
CA ALA A 133 2.00 6.80 10.88
C ALA A 133 0.62 7.20 11.44
N ARG A 134 -0.13 8.04 10.71
CA ARG A 134 -1.42 8.60 11.19
C ARG A 134 -2.36 7.54 11.79
N SER A 135 -2.69 6.50 11.03
CA SER A 135 -3.65 5.46 11.42
C SER A 135 -3.10 4.03 11.38
N TYR A 136 -1.78 3.88 11.19
CA TYR A 136 -1.13 2.58 11.06
C TYR A 136 0.34 2.68 11.47
N PHE A 137 1.02 1.53 11.56
CA PHE A 137 2.46 1.46 11.80
C PHE A 137 3.18 0.97 10.54
N ASN A 138 4.34 1.55 10.27
CA ASN A 138 5.28 1.14 9.23
C ASN A 138 6.38 0.32 9.85
N VAL A 139 6.65 -0.85 9.29
CA VAL A 139 7.76 -1.71 9.67
C VAL A 139 8.84 -1.64 8.60
N THR A 140 10.11 -1.64 9.00
CA THR A 140 11.22 -1.59 8.05
C THR A 140 12.44 -2.32 8.64
N LEU A 141 12.96 -3.29 7.89
CA LEU A 141 14.37 -3.66 7.93
C LEU A 141 15.08 -2.83 6.86
N SER A 142 16.21 -2.21 7.18
CA SER A 142 17.03 -1.49 6.20
C SER A 142 18.52 -1.68 6.44
N VAL A 143 19.31 -1.75 5.38
CA VAL A 143 20.78 -1.65 5.39
C VAL A 143 21.15 -0.44 4.55
N ALA A 144 21.95 0.46 5.11
CA ALA A 144 22.41 1.67 4.42
C ALA A 144 23.90 1.55 4.11
N ASN A 145 24.32 1.91 2.91
CA ASN A 145 25.74 1.91 2.55
C ASN A 145 26.02 2.90 1.41
N THR A 146 27.28 3.34 1.30
CA THR A 146 27.73 4.14 0.14
C THR A 146 28.09 3.26 -1.06
N ASP A 147 28.43 1.99 -0.83
CA ASP A 147 28.66 1.00 -1.87
C ASP A 147 27.35 0.29 -2.24
N LEU A 148 26.86 0.56 -3.44
CA LEU A 148 25.62 -0.02 -3.96
C LEU A 148 25.72 -1.55 -4.11
N ARG A 149 26.91 -2.10 -4.36
CA ARG A 149 27.13 -3.54 -4.61
C ARG A 149 26.75 -4.39 -3.40
N ILE A 150 27.00 -3.87 -2.20
CA ILE A 150 26.61 -4.54 -0.95
C ILE A 150 25.08 -4.68 -0.86
N LEU A 151 24.37 -3.63 -1.26
CA LEU A 151 22.91 -3.57 -1.19
C LEU A 151 22.26 -4.42 -2.29
N GLU A 152 22.84 -4.41 -3.49
CA GLU A 152 22.47 -5.29 -4.59
C GLU A 152 22.65 -6.75 -4.19
N ARG A 153 23.76 -7.09 -3.52
CA ARG A 153 23.99 -8.43 -2.99
C ARG A 153 22.93 -8.86 -1.98
N CYS A 154 22.50 -7.95 -1.09
CA CYS A 154 21.40 -8.24 -0.15
C CYS A 154 20.09 -8.56 -0.89
N ARG A 155 19.77 -7.78 -1.94
CA ARG A 155 18.58 -8.00 -2.77
C ARG A 155 18.68 -9.28 -3.58
N GLU A 156 19.84 -9.61 -4.14
CA GLU A 156 20.07 -10.83 -4.92
C GLU A 156 19.94 -12.09 -4.07
N ILE A 157 20.53 -12.10 -2.88
CA ILE A 157 20.46 -13.25 -1.95
C ILE A 157 19.01 -13.52 -1.53
N THR A 158 18.25 -12.46 -1.22
CA THR A 158 16.90 -12.61 -0.67
C THR A 158 15.81 -12.69 -1.74
N GLY A 159 16.02 -12.05 -2.90
CA GLY A 159 14.94 -11.73 -3.84
C GLY A 159 13.94 -10.71 -3.29
N LEU A 160 14.24 -10.05 -2.16
CA LEU A 160 13.29 -9.20 -1.43
C LEU A 160 13.70 -7.73 -1.38
N GLY A 161 12.70 -6.89 -1.04
CA GLY A 161 12.91 -5.48 -0.75
C GLY A 161 13.21 -4.64 -1.98
N SER A 162 13.65 -3.42 -1.73
CA SER A 162 13.96 -2.44 -2.77
C SER A 162 15.17 -1.60 -2.36
N ILE A 163 15.85 -1.04 -3.35
CA ILE A 163 16.99 -0.14 -3.13
C ILE A 163 16.57 1.27 -3.53
N ARG A 164 16.93 2.25 -2.71
CA ARG A 164 16.76 3.67 -3.04
C ARG A 164 18.01 4.46 -2.70
N ARG A 165 18.26 5.51 -3.48
CA ARG A 165 19.21 6.57 -3.09
C ARG A 165 18.56 7.46 -2.03
N GLN A 166 19.27 7.73 -0.94
CA GLN A 166 18.84 8.69 0.05
C GLN A 166 19.16 10.11 -0.44
N PRO A 167 18.20 11.06 -0.37
CA PRO A 167 18.45 12.43 -0.80
C PRO A 167 19.50 13.09 0.09
N ASP A 168 20.33 13.94 -0.52
CA ASP A 168 21.42 14.63 0.15
C ASP A 168 20.87 15.59 1.20
N ARG A 169 20.97 15.21 2.48
CA ARG A 169 20.59 16.08 3.59
C ARG A 169 21.76 17.02 3.85
N ARG A 170 21.61 18.30 3.47
CA ARG A 170 22.47 19.46 3.84
C ARG A 170 23.56 19.93 2.86
N GLY A 171 23.36 19.82 1.54
CA GLY A 171 24.10 20.63 0.55
C GLY A 171 25.63 20.48 0.50
N LYS A 172 26.23 19.57 1.29
CA LYS A 172 27.64 19.19 1.23
C LYS A 172 27.78 17.99 0.31
N GLN A 173 28.85 17.96 -0.50
CA GLN A 173 29.20 16.88 -1.44
C GLN A 173 29.63 15.60 -0.67
N HIS A 174 28.70 14.97 0.04
CA HIS A 174 28.93 13.65 0.61
C HIS A 174 28.75 12.58 -0.47
N ARG A 175 29.47 11.46 -0.33
CA ARG A 175 29.25 10.30 -1.20
C ARG A 175 27.76 9.88 -1.11
N PRO A 176 27.11 9.58 -2.25
CA PRO A 176 25.72 9.13 -2.26
C PRO A 176 25.49 7.98 -1.29
N LEU A 177 24.48 8.12 -0.43
CA LEU A 177 24.05 7.05 0.46
C LEU A 177 22.90 6.29 -0.18
N TYR A 178 23.01 4.97 -0.24
CA TYR A 178 21.96 4.07 -0.73
C TYR A 178 21.41 3.24 0.43
N VAL A 179 20.17 2.77 0.28
CA VAL A 179 19.50 1.97 1.29
C VAL A 179 18.76 0.83 0.61
N TRP A 180 19.11 -0.41 0.97
CA TRP A 180 18.25 -1.58 0.75
C TRP A 180 17.27 -1.68 1.91
N PHE A 181 15.98 -1.88 1.61
CA PHE A 181 14.95 -1.95 2.64
C PHE A 181 13.86 -2.98 2.30
N VAL A 182 13.37 -3.65 3.34
CA VAL A 182 12.25 -4.58 3.30
C VAL A 182 11.14 -4.05 4.20
N THR A 183 9.96 -3.80 3.63
CA THR A 183 8.80 -3.21 4.35
C THR A 183 7.56 -4.10 4.28
N ALA A 184 7.52 -5.06 3.36
CA ALA A 184 6.41 -5.98 3.25
C ALA A 184 6.45 -6.99 4.41
N ARG A 185 5.38 -6.99 5.20
CA ARG A 185 5.27 -7.79 6.43
C ARG A 185 5.41 -9.29 6.16
N LYS A 186 4.89 -9.77 5.03
CA LYS A 186 5.02 -11.17 4.60
C LYS A 186 6.47 -11.55 4.26
N GLU A 187 7.21 -10.63 3.64
CA GLU A 187 8.63 -10.85 3.31
C GLU A 187 9.47 -10.93 4.59
N LEU A 188 9.19 -10.05 5.57
CA LEU A 188 9.83 -10.11 6.88
C LEU A 188 9.46 -11.38 7.64
N CYS A 189 8.21 -11.84 7.60
CA CYS A 189 7.82 -13.12 8.20
C CYS A 189 8.53 -14.33 7.57
N ALA A 190 8.92 -14.26 6.29
CA ALA A 190 9.68 -15.32 5.63
C ALA A 190 11.19 -15.23 5.93
N LEU A 191 11.74 -14.01 5.97
CA LEU A 191 13.18 -13.78 6.11
C LEU A 191 13.68 -13.90 7.55
N LEU A 192 12.97 -13.31 8.53
CA LEU A 192 13.47 -13.18 9.90
C LEU A 192 13.66 -14.52 10.63
N PRO A 193 12.81 -15.55 10.47
CA PRO A 193 13.05 -16.85 11.09
C PRO A 193 14.38 -17.49 10.69
N LEU A 194 14.88 -17.20 9.48
CA LEU A 194 16.19 -17.70 9.01
C LEU A 194 17.36 -16.94 9.64
N LEU A 195 17.18 -15.66 9.96
CA LEU A 195 18.25 -14.77 10.44
C LEU A 195 18.32 -14.69 11.97
N ILE A 196 17.18 -14.70 12.68
CA ILE A 196 17.12 -14.58 14.14
C ILE A 196 18.05 -15.55 14.89
N PRO A 197 18.21 -16.83 14.47
CA PRO A 197 19.11 -17.76 15.16
C PRO A 197 20.58 -17.34 15.14
N VAL A 198 21.00 -16.58 14.12
CA VAL A 198 22.40 -16.19 13.89
C VAL A 198 22.69 -14.70 14.09
N LEU A 199 21.66 -13.87 14.27
CA LEU A 199 21.83 -12.47 14.63
C LEU A 199 22.35 -12.33 16.06
N VAL A 200 23.28 -11.40 16.26
CA VAL A 200 23.92 -11.16 17.55
C VAL A 200 23.41 -9.86 18.18
N SER A 201 23.71 -8.72 17.56
CA SER A 201 23.45 -7.40 18.16
C SER A 201 22.04 -6.88 17.92
N LYS A 202 21.36 -7.40 16.89
CA LYS A 202 20.01 -6.97 16.47
C LYS A 202 18.93 -8.04 16.62
N LYS A 203 19.23 -9.13 17.34
CA LYS A 203 18.31 -10.26 17.53
C LYS A 203 16.99 -9.83 18.18
N GLU A 204 17.04 -9.12 19.30
CA GLU A 204 15.84 -8.68 20.02
C GLU A 204 14.96 -7.75 19.17
N GLN A 205 15.58 -6.85 18.39
CA GLN A 205 14.86 -5.96 17.49
C GLN A 205 14.17 -6.76 16.37
N ALA A 206 14.86 -7.77 15.82
CA ALA A 206 14.31 -8.65 14.80
C ALA A 206 13.11 -9.46 15.33
N GLU A 207 13.18 -9.98 16.56
CA GLU A 207 12.08 -10.71 17.21
C GLU A 207 10.85 -9.81 17.40
N VAL A 208 11.03 -8.58 17.89
CA VAL A 208 9.94 -7.60 18.05
C VAL A 208 9.29 -7.27 16.70
N VAL A 209 10.11 -7.09 15.65
CA VAL A 209 9.62 -6.86 14.29
C VAL A 209 8.87 -8.08 13.75
N LEU A 210 9.35 -9.30 14.00
CA LEU A 210 8.69 -10.53 13.58
C LEU A 210 7.33 -10.68 14.28
N GLU A 211 7.26 -10.43 15.58
CA GLU A 211 6.00 -10.45 16.33
C GLU A 211 4.98 -9.47 15.74
N TYR A 212 5.40 -8.22 15.49
CA TYR A 212 4.55 -7.23 14.83
C TYR A 212 4.07 -7.71 13.45
N CYS A 213 4.98 -8.22 12.61
CA CYS A 213 4.63 -8.68 11.27
C CYS A 213 3.63 -9.85 11.31
N THR A 214 3.85 -10.83 12.19
CA THR A 214 2.97 -12.00 12.36
C THR A 214 1.55 -11.57 12.75
N ARG A 215 1.41 -10.67 13.74
CA ARG A 215 0.10 -10.13 14.14
C ARG A 215 -0.64 -9.46 12.99
N ARG A 216 0.08 -8.67 12.18
CA ARG A 216 -0.51 -7.95 11.04
C ARG A 216 -0.86 -8.88 9.87
N VAL A 217 -0.06 -9.90 9.61
CA VAL A 217 -0.34 -10.92 8.56
C VAL A 217 -1.55 -11.77 8.95
N ALA A 218 -1.68 -12.10 10.24
CA ALA A 218 -2.86 -12.77 10.80
C ALA A 218 -4.14 -11.91 10.74
N GLY A 219 -4.02 -10.62 10.43
CA GLY A 219 -5.16 -9.70 10.28
C GLY A 219 -5.75 -9.23 11.60
N LEU A 220 -4.98 -9.30 12.70
CA LEU A 220 -5.42 -8.79 14.00
C LEU A 220 -5.69 -7.27 13.93
N PRO A 221 -6.66 -6.73 14.68
CA PRO A 221 -6.89 -5.29 14.74
C PRO A 221 -5.68 -4.57 15.35
N VAL A 222 -5.49 -3.29 15.01
CA VAL A 222 -4.45 -2.47 15.64
C VAL A 222 -4.82 -2.27 17.11
N SER A 223 -3.89 -2.51 18.02
CA SER A 223 -4.10 -2.41 19.46
C SER A 223 -2.90 -1.78 20.18
N ASP A 224 -3.01 -1.59 21.50
CA ASP A 224 -1.92 -1.07 22.33
C ASP A 224 -0.68 -1.96 22.32
N VAL A 225 -0.83 -3.24 21.96
CA VAL A 225 0.30 -4.15 21.74
C VAL A 225 1.19 -3.64 20.60
N ASP A 226 0.61 -3.16 19.48
CA ASP A 226 1.44 -2.65 18.36
C ASP A 226 2.21 -1.38 18.76
N ARG A 227 1.62 -0.58 19.65
CA ARG A 227 2.27 0.61 20.22
C ARG A 227 3.43 0.20 21.13
N ALA A 228 3.22 -0.76 22.02
CA ALA A 228 4.25 -1.29 22.90
C ALA A 228 5.42 -1.92 22.13
N LEU A 229 5.13 -2.67 21.05
CA LEU A 229 6.16 -3.23 20.16
C LEU A 229 6.96 -2.12 19.46
N ALA A 230 6.29 -1.06 18.99
CA ALA A 230 6.95 0.09 18.38
C ALA A 230 7.85 0.85 19.38
N GLU A 231 7.38 1.03 20.61
CA GLU A 231 8.16 1.64 21.68
C GLU A 231 9.35 0.77 22.09
N LYS A 232 9.17 -0.56 22.15
CA LYS A 232 10.22 -1.53 22.45
C LYS A 232 11.32 -1.53 21.40
N VAL A 233 11.00 -1.62 20.10
CA VAL A 233 12.05 -1.56 19.08
C VAL A 233 12.73 -0.19 19.05
N SER A 234 11.99 0.89 19.30
CA SER A 234 12.56 2.23 19.41
C SER A 234 13.53 2.34 20.59
N SER A 235 13.20 1.76 21.75
CA SER A 235 14.07 1.77 22.92
C SER A 235 15.35 0.96 22.70
N LEU A 236 15.25 -0.19 22.05
CA LEU A 236 16.40 -1.03 21.67
C LEU A 236 17.35 -0.36 20.65
N ASN A 237 16.83 0.56 19.83
CA ASN A 237 17.63 1.30 18.87
C ASN A 237 18.33 2.54 19.47
N ARG A 238 17.91 2.99 20.65
CA ARG A 238 18.61 4.09 21.33
C ARG A 238 19.95 3.58 21.82
N ARG A 239 21.02 4.34 21.56
CA ARG A 239 22.34 4.06 22.15
C ARG A 239 22.16 4.03 23.67
N ARG A 240 22.53 2.92 24.32
CA ARG A 240 22.73 2.95 25.77
C ARG A 240 23.84 3.98 26.01
N ALA A 241 23.55 4.99 26.81
CA ALA A 241 24.61 5.83 27.34
C ALA A 241 25.51 4.89 28.15
N ALA A 242 26.73 4.68 27.66
CA ALA A 242 27.81 4.11 28.45
C ALA A 242 28.36 5.19 29.37
#